data_AF-A0A1R4IGL7-F1
#
_entry.id   AF-A0A1R4IGL7-F1
#
_cell.length_a   1.000
_cell.length_b   1.000
_cell.length_c   1.000
_cell.angle_alpha   90.00
_cell.angle_beta   90.00
_cell.angle_gamma   90.00
#
_symmetry.space_group_name_H-M   'P 1'
#
loop_
_entity.id
_entity.type
_entity.pdbx_description
1 polymer ?
#
loop_
_entity_poly.entity_id
_entity_poly.type
_entity_poly.pdbx_seq_one_letter_code
_entity_poly.pdbx_strand_id
1 'polypeptide(L)'
;MDSLTLQRRLRGVFDARVFNHGDYNLVYGQTSGTATPYVIGYRRAPQELVLCPVDPSRPVVEDDADPSEVSTVSLGNVATVADTGSGYQLETVTGFRTWFEVSPRCRVHVGDLSETGVAELDQSDDAADFHEFMSGFMDELDGLYADVDIRKKA
;
A
#
# COMPACT_ATOMS: atom_id res chain seq x y z
N MET A 1 -2.57 7.51 -21.56
CA MET A 1 -1.72 6.46 -20.95
C MET A 1 -2.56 5.21 -20.74
N ASP A 2 -2.08 4.03 -21.13
CA ASP A 2 -2.75 2.75 -20.87
C ASP A 2 -2.40 2.17 -19.47
N SER A 3 -3.18 1.19 -19.02
CA SER A 3 -3.06 0.58 -17.69
C SER A 3 -1.69 -0.07 -17.44
N LEU A 4 -1.13 -0.80 -18.41
CA LEU A 4 0.15 -1.49 -18.26
C LEU A 4 1.30 -0.47 -18.12
N THR A 5 1.26 0.59 -18.92
CA THR A 5 2.21 1.70 -18.82
C THR A 5 2.11 2.39 -17.46
N LEU A 6 0.90 2.56 -16.92
CA LEU A 6 0.70 3.14 -15.59
C LEU A 6 1.23 2.21 -14.48
N GLN A 7 0.94 0.91 -14.53
CA GLN A 7 1.47 -0.08 -13.57
C GLN A 7 3.01 -0.06 -13.54
N ARG A 8 3.66 -0.08 -14.72
CA ARG A 8 5.12 -0.01 -14.83
C ARG A 8 5.69 1.29 -14.26
N ARG A 9 4.97 2.40 -14.42
CA ARG A 9 5.37 3.69 -13.83
C ARG A 9 5.28 3.65 -12.31
N LEU A 10 4.17 3.17 -11.75
CA LEU A 10 3.97 3.04 -10.30
C LEU A 10 5.01 2.09 -9.69
N ARG A 11 5.31 0.98 -10.37
CA ARG A 11 6.43 0.09 -10.05
C ARG A 11 7.76 0.84 -10.01
N GLY A 12 8.08 1.62 -11.04
CA GLY A 12 9.31 2.41 -11.09
C GLY A 12 9.43 3.44 -9.95
N VAL A 13 8.33 4.06 -9.55
CA VAL A 13 8.31 4.95 -8.35
C VAL A 13 8.67 4.17 -7.10
N PHE A 14 8.02 3.01 -6.89
CA PHE A 14 8.25 2.18 -5.72
C PHE A 14 9.71 1.68 -5.67
N ASP A 15 10.21 1.18 -6.80
CA ASP A 15 11.57 0.65 -6.92
C ASP A 15 12.65 1.71 -6.65
N ALA A 16 12.38 2.98 -6.97
CA ALA A 16 13.29 4.09 -6.68
C ALA A 16 13.33 4.46 -5.19
N ARG A 17 12.24 4.22 -4.44
CA ARG A 17 12.13 4.60 -3.02
C ARG A 17 12.40 3.46 -2.04
N VAL A 18 12.25 2.20 -2.48
CA VAL A 18 12.33 1.01 -1.61
C VAL A 18 13.52 0.13 -2.00
N PHE A 19 14.51 0.07 -1.10
CA PHE A 19 15.63 -0.87 -1.22
C PHE A 19 15.14 -2.32 -1.00
N ASN A 20 15.60 -3.28 -1.82
CA ASN A 20 15.15 -4.69 -1.89
C ASN A 20 13.78 -4.93 -2.57
N HIS A 21 13.55 -4.28 -3.71
CA HIS A 21 12.27 -4.29 -4.43
C HIS A 21 11.84 -5.62 -5.09
N GLY A 22 12.72 -6.62 -5.23
CA GLY A 22 12.45 -7.84 -6.02
C GLY A 22 11.34 -8.75 -5.49
N ASP A 23 10.98 -8.63 -4.20
CA ASP A 23 10.12 -9.59 -3.50
C ASP A 23 8.71 -9.06 -3.18
N TYR A 24 8.36 -7.83 -3.60
CA TYR A 24 7.05 -7.24 -3.30
C TYR A 24 6.08 -7.36 -4.48
N ASN A 25 4.88 -7.82 -4.17
CA ASN A 25 3.69 -7.57 -4.99
C ASN A 25 3.25 -6.12 -4.76
N LEU A 26 2.68 -5.46 -5.77
CA LEU A 26 2.29 -4.05 -5.69
C LEU A 26 0.81 -3.85 -5.97
N VAL A 27 0.18 -2.95 -5.22
CA VAL A 27 -1.13 -2.40 -5.52
C VAL A 27 -1.14 -0.89 -5.36
N TYR A 28 -2.07 -0.23 -6.03
CA TYR A 28 -2.35 1.18 -5.86
C TYR A 28 -3.51 1.36 -4.86
N GLY A 29 -3.21 2.07 -3.77
CA GLY A 29 -4.16 2.42 -2.72
C GLY A 29 -4.60 3.87 -2.82
N GLN A 30 -5.90 4.10 -2.96
CA GLN A 30 -6.49 5.44 -2.97
C GLN A 30 -6.84 5.86 -1.54
N THR A 31 -6.30 6.99 -1.11
CA THR A 31 -6.74 7.62 0.13
C THR A 31 -8.01 8.42 -0.09
N SER A 32 -8.91 8.47 0.89
CA SER A 32 -10.11 9.30 0.80
C SER A 32 -9.75 10.79 0.77
N GLY A 33 -10.47 11.57 -0.07
CA GLY A 33 -10.34 13.02 -0.14
C GLY A 33 -9.11 13.49 -0.93
N THR A 34 -8.40 14.49 -0.40
CA THR A 34 -7.22 15.12 -1.05
C THR A 34 -5.88 14.56 -0.56
N ALA A 35 -5.92 13.49 0.23
CA ALA A 35 -4.70 12.85 0.71
C ALA A 35 -3.93 12.21 -0.46
N THR A 36 -2.62 12.07 -0.28
CA THR A 36 -1.74 11.50 -1.29
C THR A 36 -1.97 9.98 -1.37
N PRO A 37 -2.24 9.42 -2.56
CA PRO A 37 -2.41 7.99 -2.73
C PRO A 37 -1.08 7.25 -2.53
N TYR A 38 -1.15 5.93 -2.36
CA TYR A 38 0.01 5.09 -2.13
C TYR A 38 0.22 4.09 -3.27
N VAL A 39 1.48 3.83 -3.60
CA VAL A 39 1.88 2.51 -4.09
C VAL A 39 2.21 1.67 -2.86
N ILE A 40 1.52 0.55 -2.71
CA ILE A 40 1.65 -0.33 -1.55
C ILE A 40 2.34 -1.59 -2.02
N GLY A 41 3.56 -1.81 -1.52
CA GLY A 41 4.24 -3.08 -1.65
C GLY A 41 3.86 -4.01 -0.51
N TYR A 42 3.63 -5.29 -0.80
CA TYR A 42 3.34 -6.29 0.21
C TYR A 42 4.03 -7.62 -0.12
N ARG A 43 4.35 -8.37 0.92
CA ARG A 43 4.94 -9.71 0.82
C ARG A 43 4.52 -10.59 1.99
N ARG A 44 4.51 -11.90 1.78
CA ARG A 44 4.02 -12.90 2.76
C ARG A 44 5.10 -13.45 3.69
N ALA A 45 6.39 -13.30 3.35
CA ALA A 45 7.49 -13.87 4.14
C ALA A 45 8.76 -12.99 4.09
N PRO A 46 9.05 -12.21 5.15
CA PRO A 46 8.18 -11.95 6.31
C PRO A 46 6.92 -11.17 5.91
N GLN A 47 5.81 -11.33 6.65
CA GLN A 47 4.60 -10.55 6.40
C GLN A 47 4.86 -9.06 6.63
N GLU A 48 4.75 -8.27 5.57
CA GLU A 48 5.10 -6.85 5.60
C GLU A 48 4.38 -6.07 4.51
N LEU A 49 4.03 -4.82 4.83
CA LEU A 49 3.57 -3.79 3.92
C LEU A 49 4.53 -2.61 3.90
N VAL A 50 4.70 -2.02 2.73
CA VAL A 50 5.47 -0.80 2.51
C VAL A 50 4.57 0.18 1.77
N LEU A 51 4.20 1.27 2.45
CA LEU A 51 3.36 2.32 1.91
C LEU A 51 4.26 3.43 1.38
N CYS A 52 4.24 3.62 0.07
CA CYS A 52 4.99 4.64 -0.62
C CYS A 52 4.02 5.70 -1.17
N PRO A 53 3.94 6.90 -0.57
CA PRO A 53 3.17 8.00 -1.14
C PRO A 53 3.61 8.26 -2.58
N VAL A 54 2.65 8.51 -3.47
CA VAL A 54 2.92 8.79 -4.89
C VAL A 54 2.06 9.94 -5.38
N ASP A 55 2.67 10.82 -6.17
CA ASP A 55 1.94 11.73 -7.05
C ASP A 55 2.06 11.20 -8.50
N PRO A 56 1.03 10.53 -9.04
CA PRO A 56 1.10 9.94 -10.37
C PRO A 56 1.21 10.97 -11.50
N SER A 57 0.87 12.24 -11.22
CA SER A 57 0.99 13.34 -12.17
C SER A 57 2.42 13.87 -12.29
N ARG A 58 3.25 13.65 -11.26
CA ARG A 58 4.62 14.12 -11.23
C ARG A 58 5.55 13.17 -12.01
N PRO A 59 6.56 13.69 -12.74
CA PRO A 59 7.63 12.87 -13.29
C PRO A 59 8.37 12.13 -12.18
N VAL A 60 8.67 10.85 -12.42
CA VAL A 60 9.59 10.08 -11.58
C VAL A 60 10.98 10.64 -11.83
N VAL A 61 11.50 11.41 -10.88
CA VAL A 61 12.88 11.91 -10.92
C VAL A 61 13.66 11.05 -9.93
N GLU A 62 14.75 10.42 -10.40
CA GLU A 62 15.57 9.49 -9.62
C GLU A 62 16.16 10.13 -8.33
N ASP A 63 16.21 11.46 -8.26
CA ASP A 63 16.76 12.26 -7.17
C ASP A 63 15.70 12.91 -6.24
N ASP A 64 14.40 12.76 -6.56
CA ASP A 64 13.26 13.32 -5.78
C ASP A 64 12.57 12.26 -4.90
N ALA A 65 13.17 11.07 -4.82
CA ALA A 65 12.77 10.02 -3.91
C ALA A 65 13.21 10.40 -2.50
N ASP A 66 12.42 11.17 -1.76
CA ASP A 66 12.61 11.30 -0.32
C ASP A 66 12.17 9.97 0.35
N PRO A 67 13.10 9.12 0.81
CA PRO A 67 12.75 7.85 1.43
C PRO A 67 12.10 8.05 2.81
N SER A 68 12.17 9.26 3.39
CA SER A 68 11.61 9.55 4.72
C SER A 68 10.08 9.52 4.75
N GLU A 69 9.41 9.56 3.60
CA GLU A 69 7.96 9.46 3.49
C GLU A 69 7.45 8.02 3.35
N VAL A 70 8.34 7.04 3.17
CA VAL A 70 7.96 5.62 3.06
C VAL A 70 7.70 5.04 4.44
N SER A 71 6.52 4.44 4.63
CA SER A 71 6.13 3.83 5.91
C SER A 71 6.09 2.31 5.78
N THR A 72 6.77 1.60 6.69
CA THR A 72 6.79 0.13 6.74
C THR A 72 5.92 -0.38 7.88
N VAL A 73 5.08 -1.37 7.59
CA VAL A 73 4.14 -1.99 8.52
C VAL A 73 4.37 -3.49 8.52
N SER A 74 4.49 -4.08 9.71
CA SER A 74 4.69 -5.51 9.94
C SER A 74 3.97 -5.90 11.21
N LEU A 75 3.82 -7.20 11.47
CA LEU A 75 3.24 -7.70 12.71
C LEU A 75 3.97 -7.20 13.97
N GLY A 76 5.26 -6.83 13.86
CA GLY A 76 6.05 -6.35 15.00
C GLY A 76 5.84 -4.88 15.37
N ASN A 77 5.29 -4.06 14.47
CA ASN A 77 5.10 -2.62 14.71
C ASN A 77 3.67 -2.11 14.45
N VAL A 78 2.79 -2.97 13.93
CA VAL A 78 1.38 -2.62 13.76
C VAL A 78 0.70 -2.51 15.13
N ALA A 79 -0.03 -1.42 15.34
CA ALA A 79 -0.82 -1.20 16.54
C ALA A 79 -2.27 -1.64 16.30
N THR A 80 -2.88 -1.18 15.21
CA THR A 80 -4.24 -1.57 14.82
C THR A 80 -4.36 -1.67 13.30
N VAL A 81 -5.18 -2.61 12.85
CA VAL A 81 -5.68 -2.69 11.47
C VAL A 81 -7.18 -2.94 11.55
N ALA A 82 -7.95 -2.25 10.71
CA ALA A 82 -9.38 -2.46 10.57
C ALA A 82 -9.77 -2.49 9.09
N ASP A 83 -10.59 -3.48 8.72
CA ASP A 83 -11.26 -3.54 7.43
C ASP A 83 -12.48 -2.59 7.45
N THR A 84 -12.53 -1.68 6.47
CA THR A 84 -13.63 -0.69 6.32
C THR A 84 -14.68 -1.13 5.30
N GLY A 85 -14.56 -2.32 4.73
CA GLY A 85 -15.41 -2.88 3.67
C GLY A 85 -14.95 -2.53 2.25
N SER A 86 -14.35 -1.35 2.06
CA SER A 86 -13.76 -0.89 0.78
C SER A 86 -12.24 -0.73 0.84
N GLY A 87 -11.65 -0.87 2.02
CA GLY A 87 -10.26 -0.52 2.28
C GLY A 87 -9.83 -0.86 3.70
N TYR A 88 -8.71 -0.28 4.11
CA TYR A 88 -8.06 -0.59 5.38
C TYR A 88 -7.63 0.68 6.09
N GLN A 89 -7.94 0.74 7.38
CA GLN A 89 -7.36 1.72 8.29
C GLN A 89 -6.24 1.05 9.07
N LEU A 90 -5.05 1.67 9.06
CA LEU A 90 -3.88 1.15 9.76
C LEU A 90 -3.32 2.18 10.72
N GLU A 91 -2.79 1.70 11.84
CA GLU A 91 -2.00 2.47 12.78
C GLU A 91 -0.80 1.65 13.23
N THR A 92 0.36 2.29 13.35
CA THR A 92 1.59 1.69 13.87
C THR A 92 1.93 2.25 15.25
N VAL A 93 2.73 1.52 16.01
CA VAL A 93 3.20 1.95 17.33
C VAL A 93 4.11 3.19 17.27
N THR A 94 4.65 3.51 16.08
CA THR A 94 5.42 4.73 15.81
C THR A 94 4.53 5.95 15.55
N GLY A 95 3.21 5.80 15.59
CA GLY A 95 2.24 6.88 15.40
C GLY A 95 1.86 7.16 13.94
N PHE A 96 2.37 6.37 12.98
CA PHE A 96 1.90 6.46 11.59
C PHE A 96 0.49 5.87 11.49
N ARG A 97 -0.44 6.67 10.97
CA ARG A 97 -1.86 6.30 10.77
C ARG A 97 -2.32 6.73 9.40
N THR A 98 -2.97 5.83 8.68
CA THR A 98 -3.54 6.14 7.35
C THR A 98 -4.76 5.28 7.06
N TRP A 99 -5.51 5.69 6.05
CA TRP A 99 -6.62 4.93 5.49
C TRP A 99 -6.52 4.99 3.96
N PHE A 100 -6.59 3.82 3.33
CA PHE A 100 -6.61 3.69 1.88
C PHE A 100 -7.61 2.60 1.44
N GLU A 101 -8.06 2.71 0.20
CA GLU A 101 -8.93 1.76 -0.50
C GLU A 101 -8.15 1.12 -1.66
N VAL A 102 -8.26 -0.19 -1.81
CA VAL A 102 -7.67 -0.92 -2.94
C VAL A 102 -8.81 -1.42 -3.79
N SER A 103 -8.96 -0.85 -4.98
CA SER A 103 -10.04 -1.20 -5.92
C SER A 103 -9.49 -1.98 -7.12
N PRO A 104 -10.21 -3.01 -7.61
CA PRO A 104 -9.81 -3.78 -8.79
C PRO A 104 -9.58 -2.91 -10.04
N ARG A 105 -10.40 -1.86 -10.18
CA ARG A 105 -10.25 -0.83 -11.21
C ARG A 105 -10.40 0.54 -10.58
N CYS A 106 -9.48 1.45 -10.89
CA CYS A 106 -9.55 2.82 -10.41
C CYS A 106 -9.11 3.83 -11.47
N ARG A 107 -9.53 5.09 -11.28
CA ARG A 107 -9.13 6.21 -12.12
C ARG A 107 -8.03 6.98 -11.43
N VAL A 108 -6.87 7.08 -12.08
CA VAL A 108 -5.67 7.71 -11.56
C VAL A 108 -5.47 9.05 -12.28
N HIS A 109 -5.30 10.12 -11.51
CA HIS A 109 -4.97 11.44 -12.04
C HIS A 109 -3.49 11.47 -12.43
N VAL A 110 -3.22 11.53 -13.73
CA VAL A 110 -1.86 11.49 -14.29
C VAL A 110 -1.46 12.79 -14.98
N GLY A 111 -2.33 13.80 -14.96
CA GLY A 111 -2.07 15.11 -15.57
C GLY A 111 -1.74 14.99 -17.06
N ASP A 112 -0.75 15.75 -17.51
CA ASP A 112 -0.38 15.85 -18.93
C ASP A 112 0.15 14.54 -19.55
N LEU A 113 0.30 13.48 -18.76
CA LEU A 113 0.67 12.13 -19.21
C LEU A 113 -0.48 11.40 -19.94
N SER A 114 -1.69 11.95 -19.91
CA SER A 114 -2.86 11.45 -20.64
C SER A 114 -3.62 12.62 -21.26
N GLU A 115 -4.20 12.43 -22.45
CA GLU A 115 -4.99 13.47 -23.14
C GLU A 115 -6.14 14.01 -22.28
N THR A 116 -6.69 13.17 -21.40
CA THR A 116 -7.81 13.51 -20.52
C THR A 116 -7.39 13.91 -19.11
N GLY A 117 -6.09 13.91 -18.78
CA GLY A 117 -5.61 14.11 -17.41
C GLY A 117 -5.77 12.90 -16.48
N VAL A 118 -6.44 11.84 -16.95
CA VAL A 118 -6.80 10.66 -16.17
C VAL A 118 -6.42 9.40 -16.95
N ALA A 119 -5.97 8.37 -16.23
CA ALA A 119 -5.71 7.04 -16.75
C ALA A 119 -6.49 6.01 -15.94
N GLU A 120 -6.95 4.95 -16.61
CA GLU A 120 -7.57 3.81 -15.93
C GLU A 120 -6.49 2.80 -15.54
N LEU A 121 -6.54 2.34 -14.30
CA LEU A 121 -5.70 1.28 -13.76
C LEU A 121 -6.58 0.06 -13.52
N ASP A 122 -6.30 -1.03 -14.24
CA ASP A 122 -6.79 -2.37 -13.93
C ASP A 122 -5.73 -3.09 -13.12
N GLN A 123 -6.06 -3.47 -11.89
CA GLN A 123 -5.22 -4.20 -10.94
C GLN A 123 -6.05 -5.32 -10.30
N SER A 124 -6.99 -5.91 -11.05
CA SER A 124 -8.00 -6.80 -10.48
C SER A 124 -7.41 -8.01 -9.77
N ASP A 125 -6.40 -8.65 -10.38
CA ASP A 125 -5.73 -9.81 -9.80
C ASP A 125 -4.87 -9.41 -8.59
N ASP A 126 -4.11 -8.32 -8.71
CA ASP A 126 -3.25 -7.81 -7.63
C ASP A 126 -4.08 -7.34 -6.42
N ALA A 127 -5.24 -6.73 -6.65
CA ALA A 127 -6.17 -6.31 -5.61
C ALA A 127 -6.77 -7.52 -4.88
N ALA A 128 -7.15 -8.57 -5.61
CA ALA A 128 -7.65 -9.80 -5.01
C ALA A 128 -6.59 -10.48 -4.13
N ASP A 129 -5.36 -10.62 -4.62
CA ASP A 129 -4.23 -11.17 -3.82
C ASP A 129 -3.92 -10.29 -2.61
N PHE A 130 -3.99 -8.96 -2.76
CA PHE A 130 -3.79 -8.03 -1.65
C PHE A 130 -4.84 -8.17 -0.56
N HIS A 131 -6.13 -8.30 -0.92
CA HIS A 131 -7.19 -8.51 0.07
C HIS A 131 -7.02 -9.84 0.81
N GLU A 132 -6.64 -10.92 0.10
CA GLU A 132 -6.32 -12.20 0.73
C GLU A 132 -5.13 -12.08 1.69
N PHE A 133 -4.07 -11.37 1.28
CA PHE A 133 -2.94 -11.07 2.14
C PHE A 133 -3.38 -10.30 3.40
N MET A 134 -4.20 -9.26 3.27
CA MET A 134 -4.68 -8.46 4.40
C MET A 134 -5.54 -9.27 5.37
N SER A 135 -6.39 -10.16 4.86
CA SER A 135 -7.14 -11.10 5.72
C SER A 135 -6.19 -11.97 6.54
N GLY A 136 -5.19 -12.60 5.91
CA GLY A 136 -4.19 -13.40 6.62
C GLY A 136 -3.35 -12.59 7.62
N PHE A 137 -3.01 -11.35 7.28
CA PHE A 137 -2.28 -10.44 8.17
C PHE A 137 -3.10 -10.10 9.43
N MET A 138 -4.39 -9.83 9.29
CA MET A 138 -5.29 -9.57 10.42
C MET A 138 -5.50 -10.82 11.28
N ASP A 139 -5.67 -12.00 10.67
CA ASP A 139 -5.80 -13.27 11.39
C ASP A 139 -4.54 -13.57 12.26
N GLU A 140 -3.34 -13.34 11.72
CA GLU A 140 -2.09 -13.49 12.46
C GLU A 140 -1.97 -12.46 13.60
N LEU A 141 -2.39 -11.22 13.36
CA LEU A 141 -2.41 -10.16 14.38
C LEU A 141 -3.36 -10.48 15.54
N ASP A 142 -4.57 -10.97 15.24
CA ASP A 142 -5.55 -11.40 16.24
C ASP A 142 -5.02 -12.57 17.08
N GLY A 143 -4.33 -13.52 16.43
CA GLY A 143 -3.66 -14.63 17.13
C GLY A 143 -2.58 -14.14 18.12
N LEU A 144 -1.77 -13.17 17.71
CA LEU A 144 -0.76 -12.55 18.58
C LEU A 144 -1.38 -11.87 19.80
N TYR A 145 -2.48 -11.14 19.63
CA TYR A 145 -3.16 -10.48 20.74
C TYR A 145 -3.84 -11.46 21.70
N ALA A 146 -4.43 -12.54 21.19
CA ALA A 146 -5.00 -13.59 22.02
C ALA A 146 -3.93 -14.26 22.92
N ASP A 147 -2.75 -14.55 22.36
CA ASP A 147 -1.63 -15.15 23.11
C ASP A 147 -1.08 -14.23 24.21
N VAL A 148 -1.00 -12.93 23.95
CA VAL A 148 -0.56 -11.93 24.93
C VAL A 148 -1.52 -11.87 26.12
N ASP A 149 -2.83 -11.93 25.86
CA ASP A 149 -3.85 -11.93 26.91
C ASP A 149 -3.83 -13.19 27.78
N ILE A 150 -3.49 -14.35 27.20
CA ILE A 150 -3.31 -15.60 27.95
C ILE A 150 -2.10 -15.49 28.88
N ARG A 151 -0.96 -14.98 28.40
CA ARG A 151 0.27 -14.83 29.20
C ARG A 151 0.14 -13.81 30.34
N LYS A 152 -0.75 -12.82 30.23
CA LYS A 152 -1.04 -11.87 31.33
C LYS A 152 -1.93 -12.45 32.43
N LYS A 153 -2.66 -13.54 32.16
CA LYS A 153 -3.60 -14.18 33.11
C LYS A 153 -3.01 -15.39 33.84
N ALA A 154 -1.82 -15.86 33.44
CA ALA A 154 -1.08 -16.96 34.07
C ALA A 154 -0.07 -16.43 35.10
#